data_AF-A0A145VQS1-F1
#
_entry.id   AF-A0A145VQS1-F1
#
_cell.length_a   1.000
_cell.length_b   1.000
_cell.length_c   1.000
_cell.angle_alpha   90.00
_cell.angle_beta   90.00
_cell.angle_gamma   90.00
#
_symmetry.space_group_name_H-M   'P 1'
#
loop_
_entity.id
_entity.type
_entity.pdbx_description
1 polymer ?
#
loop_
_entity_poly.entity_id
_entity_poly.type
_entity_poly.pdbx_seq_one_letter_code
_entity_poly.pdbx_strand_id
1 'polypeptide(L)'
;MGDVITDFIRGVDTLDLSQIGGLAFSEDGRRAYAVWTQRDEHGNLQVLGDIDGQAETEEISLTLNGLSDLEARDVNLGLQIKNGSLGSKKDSLEPVVIALDPTTTVVNADGSNFDDRLSGDDRDNILRGMGGDDVLEGRGGWDTLYGHTGNDTLRGEGGQDTLHGGDGNDRLYGGDDNDTLNGHTGNDVLHGDGGADTLNGDGGNDVLNGGEGEDILDGGDGEDTADYADRSGPVSIILRDGRDSKALVSGRAEDTLRNIENITGGSAGDHLTGNKGANILKGGDGDDRLLGKGGDDILEGGYGKDVIDGGDGIDTVDYSWCPGSLEITLAGAKTATVLVDGEEEDTLRNIENIIGGFGDDILTGDDKANVLTGGEGNDTLTGGGGADRFVYTLDSFGDDVILDFDAAGGDRIDLGMKTTKGTGLTWNEGGPQAWAVWMEKGDDGVVLYADLDGNPATEDISITLRGVTDLDQSALIL
;
A
#
# COMPACT_ATOMS: atom_id res chain seq x y z
N MET A 1 35.62 -4.24 39.71
CA MET A 1 35.86 -2.96 40.42
C MET A 1 37.30 -2.96 40.90
N GLY A 2 38.11 -1.99 40.47
CA GLY A 2 39.56 -1.95 40.71
C GLY A 2 40.38 -2.80 39.74
N ASP A 3 39.77 -3.26 38.64
CA ASP A 3 40.40 -4.12 37.65
C ASP A 3 41.30 -3.31 36.71
N VAL A 4 42.38 -3.92 36.24
CA VAL A 4 43.36 -3.27 35.35
C VAL A 4 43.53 -4.11 34.10
N ILE A 5 43.26 -3.51 32.94
CA ILE A 5 43.50 -4.12 31.63
C ILE A 5 44.81 -3.54 31.09
N THR A 6 45.79 -4.41 30.84
CA THR A 6 47.16 -3.99 30.53
C THR A 6 47.49 -3.98 29.03
N ASP A 7 46.63 -4.56 28.22
CA ASP A 7 46.86 -4.87 26.81
C ASP A 7 45.67 -4.54 25.91
N PHE A 8 44.80 -3.61 26.33
CA PHE A 8 43.66 -3.20 25.50
C PHE A 8 44.13 -2.54 24.20
N ILE A 9 43.73 -3.11 23.06
CA ILE A 9 44.05 -2.65 21.72
C ILE A 9 42.80 -2.02 21.09
N ARG A 10 42.89 -0.71 20.81
CA ARG A 10 41.82 0.04 20.16
C ARG A 10 41.41 -0.56 18.81
N GLY A 11 40.10 -0.70 18.58
CA GLY A 11 39.55 -1.25 17.34
C GLY A 11 39.74 -2.76 17.16
N VAL A 12 40.28 -3.44 18.17
CA VAL A 12 40.41 -4.90 18.24
C VAL A 12 39.67 -5.45 19.45
N ASP A 13 39.81 -4.77 20.59
CA ASP A 13 39.12 -5.10 21.84
C ASP A 13 37.93 -4.16 22.08
N THR A 14 36.90 -4.66 22.77
CA THR A 14 35.71 -3.89 23.12
C THR A 14 35.39 -4.08 24.59
N LEU A 15 35.03 -2.99 25.28
CA LEU A 15 34.50 -3.05 26.63
C LEU A 15 32.98 -3.07 26.58
N ASP A 16 32.37 -4.22 26.87
CA ASP A 16 30.92 -4.37 26.93
C ASP A 16 30.41 -4.16 28.37
N LEU A 17 29.67 -3.06 28.58
CA LEU A 17 29.05 -2.71 29.86
C LEU A 17 27.52 -2.78 29.78
N SER A 18 26.96 -3.35 28.71
CA SER A 18 25.51 -3.42 28.45
C SER A 18 24.73 -4.17 29.54
N GLN A 19 25.38 -5.08 30.26
CA GLN A 19 24.75 -5.90 31.30
C GLN A 19 24.71 -5.25 32.69
N ILE A 20 25.24 -4.04 32.85
CA ILE A 20 25.48 -3.41 34.17
C ILE A 20 24.35 -2.43 34.55
N GLY A 21 23.25 -2.41 33.79
CA GLY A 21 22.08 -1.55 34.02
C GLY A 21 22.19 -0.21 33.29
N GLY A 22 21.07 0.51 33.14
CA GLY A 22 20.89 1.69 32.28
C GLY A 22 21.79 2.89 32.60
N LEU A 23 23.05 2.79 32.21
CA LEU A 23 24.10 3.78 32.44
C LEU A 23 24.31 4.67 31.22
N ALA A 24 24.41 5.98 31.42
CA ALA A 24 24.76 6.94 30.38
C ALA A 24 26.28 7.22 30.32
N PHE A 25 26.88 7.48 29.15
CA PHE A 25 28.26 8.01 29.13
C PHE A 25 28.27 9.52 29.40
N SER A 26 29.06 9.98 30.37
CA SER A 26 29.20 11.39 30.73
C SER A 26 30.58 11.93 30.33
N GLU A 27 30.61 12.78 29.31
CA GLU A 27 31.82 13.47 28.84
C GLU A 27 32.23 14.63 29.77
N ASP A 28 31.30 15.12 30.60
CA ASP A 28 31.52 16.23 31.54
C ASP A 28 32.02 15.76 32.92
N GLY A 29 32.33 14.47 33.06
CA GLY A 29 32.76 13.83 34.31
C GLY A 29 31.63 13.23 35.14
N ARG A 30 31.84 13.10 36.45
CA ARG A 30 31.02 12.31 37.38
C ARG A 30 29.53 12.69 37.40
N ARG A 31 28.65 11.70 37.23
CA ARG A 31 27.17 11.83 37.28
C ARG A 31 26.52 10.55 37.80
N ALA A 32 25.28 10.67 38.28
CA ALA A 32 24.47 9.53 38.71
C ALA A 32 24.02 8.67 37.52
N TYR A 33 23.94 7.35 37.69
CA TYR A 33 23.57 6.40 36.63
C TYR A 33 24.38 6.60 35.34
N ALA A 34 25.68 6.84 35.48
CA ALA A 34 26.54 7.18 34.36
C ALA A 34 27.90 6.51 34.47
N VAL A 35 28.51 6.23 33.31
CA VAL A 35 29.92 5.92 33.14
C VAL A 35 30.63 7.17 32.63
N TRP A 36 31.81 7.49 33.16
CA TRP A 36 32.65 8.58 32.66
C TRP A 36 34.10 8.16 32.61
N THR A 37 34.92 8.96 31.94
CA THR A 37 36.37 8.76 31.90
C THR A 37 37.11 9.83 32.69
N GLN A 38 38.23 9.45 33.29
CA GLN A 38 39.19 10.39 33.88
C GLN A 38 40.61 9.89 33.74
N ARG A 39 41.59 10.73 34.09
CA ARG A 39 42.98 10.30 34.24
C ARG A 39 43.36 10.13 35.70
N ASP A 40 44.10 9.08 35.98
CA ASP A 40 44.74 8.90 37.29
C ASP A 40 46.01 9.78 37.44
N GLU A 41 46.61 9.76 38.63
CA GLU A 41 47.83 10.52 38.95
C GLU A 41 49.06 10.12 38.10
N HIS A 42 48.99 8.99 37.41
CA HIS A 42 50.04 8.44 36.54
C HIS A 42 49.75 8.65 35.04
N GLY A 43 48.61 9.29 34.71
CA GLY A 43 48.19 9.58 33.34
C GLY A 43 47.44 8.44 32.63
N ASN A 44 47.16 7.32 33.32
CA ASN A 44 46.38 6.21 32.77
C ASN A 44 44.90 6.59 32.69
N LEU A 45 44.18 6.00 31.75
CA LEU A 45 42.76 6.24 31.55
C LEU A 45 41.94 5.33 32.47
N GLN A 46 41.01 5.93 33.21
CA GLN A 46 40.06 5.21 34.06
C GLN A 46 38.66 5.32 33.48
N VAL A 47 37.93 4.20 33.49
CA VAL A 47 36.49 4.13 33.25
C VAL A 47 35.83 3.94 34.60
N LEU A 48 35.02 4.91 34.99
CA LEU A 48 34.33 4.96 36.27
C LEU A 48 32.83 4.99 36.03
N GLY A 49 32.03 4.55 37.00
CA GLY A 49 30.59 4.67 36.86
C GLY A 49 29.80 4.48 38.15
N ASP A 50 28.62 5.10 38.19
CA ASP A 50 27.63 4.98 39.26
C ASP A 50 26.44 4.18 38.76
N ILE A 51 26.09 3.07 39.44
CA ILE A 51 24.98 2.18 39.06
C ILE A 51 23.76 2.31 39.98
N ASP A 52 23.89 2.94 41.14
CA ASP A 52 22.85 2.96 42.17
C ASP A 52 22.23 4.35 42.39
N GLY A 53 22.77 5.36 41.71
CA GLY A 53 22.26 6.73 41.71
C GLY A 53 22.87 7.59 42.80
N GLN A 54 23.81 7.07 43.59
CA GLN A 54 24.61 7.83 44.55
C GLN A 54 25.90 8.30 43.88
N ALA A 55 25.85 9.45 43.21
CA ALA A 55 27.01 10.04 42.51
C ALA A 55 28.25 10.34 43.40
N GLU A 56 28.23 10.05 44.70
CA GLU A 56 29.35 10.18 45.64
C GLU A 56 30.10 8.86 45.87
N THR A 57 29.55 7.71 45.45
CA THR A 57 30.24 6.42 45.37
C THR A 57 30.51 6.01 43.91
N GLU A 58 31.50 5.15 43.69
CA GLU A 58 31.87 4.63 42.36
C GLU A 58 31.74 3.11 42.44
N GLU A 59 30.80 2.53 41.70
CA GLU A 59 30.55 1.09 41.69
C GLU A 59 31.27 0.39 40.53
N ILE A 60 31.55 1.14 39.47
CA ILE A 60 32.41 0.74 38.36
C ILE A 60 33.73 1.49 38.47
N SER A 61 34.83 0.73 38.44
CA SER A 61 36.17 1.28 38.40
C SER A 61 37.09 0.34 37.65
N LEU A 62 37.59 0.78 36.50
CA LEU A 62 38.46 0.03 35.59
C LEU A 62 39.59 0.95 35.11
N THR A 63 40.82 0.45 35.13
CA THR A 63 41.97 1.18 34.57
C THR A 63 42.43 0.52 33.27
N LEU A 64 42.56 1.30 32.20
CA LEU A 64 43.12 0.87 30.92
C LEU A 64 44.53 1.44 30.74
N ASN A 65 45.53 0.57 30.77
CA ASN A 65 46.92 0.99 30.57
C ASN A 65 47.25 1.05 29.07
N GLY A 66 47.99 2.08 28.66
CA GLY A 66 48.50 2.20 27.29
C GLY A 66 47.59 2.94 26.30
N LEU A 67 46.41 3.40 26.74
CA LEU A 67 45.52 4.25 25.93
C LEU A 67 45.64 5.72 26.34
N SER A 68 45.72 6.59 25.33
CA SER A 68 45.67 8.03 25.57
C SER A 68 44.24 8.55 25.73
N ASP A 69 43.22 7.93 25.14
CA ASP A 69 41.82 8.37 25.24
C ASP A 69 40.86 7.21 24.92
N LEU A 70 39.56 7.36 25.22
CA LEU A 70 38.47 6.45 24.81
C LEU A 70 37.42 7.24 24.01
N GLU A 71 36.82 6.61 23.00
CA GLU A 71 35.64 7.13 22.32
C GLU A 71 34.42 6.23 22.56
N ALA A 72 33.21 6.74 22.30
CA ALA A 72 31.96 5.98 22.48
C ALA A 72 31.87 4.67 21.69
N ARG A 73 32.71 4.49 20.65
CA ARG A 73 32.83 3.22 19.90
C ARG A 73 33.70 2.15 20.58
N ASP A 74 34.55 2.57 21.52
CA ASP A 74 35.48 1.69 22.24
C ASP A 74 34.83 1.14 23.53
N VAL A 75 33.67 1.68 23.92
CA VAL A 75 32.81 1.22 25.04
C VAL A 75 31.38 1.06 24.52
N ASN A 76 30.84 -0.15 24.55
CA ASN A 76 29.47 -0.38 24.09
C ASN A 76 28.47 0.17 25.13
N LEU A 77 27.99 1.40 24.93
CA LEU A 77 27.00 2.09 25.77
C LEU A 77 25.82 2.52 24.89
N GLY A 78 25.02 1.54 24.49
CA GLY A 78 24.08 1.65 23.38
C GLY A 78 22.82 2.48 23.59
N LEU A 79 22.49 2.95 24.80
CA LEU A 79 21.22 3.64 25.07
C LEU A 79 21.38 4.74 26.15
N GLN A 80 20.65 5.86 26.02
CA GLN A 80 20.63 6.97 26.98
C GLN A 80 19.21 7.24 27.48
N ILE A 81 19.06 7.59 28.76
CA ILE A 81 17.78 8.13 29.26
C ILE A 81 17.80 9.65 29.08
N LYS A 82 16.92 10.17 28.24
CA LYS A 82 16.73 11.60 28.01
C LYS A 82 15.28 11.97 28.29
N ASN A 83 15.05 12.89 29.23
CA ASN A 83 13.71 13.33 29.65
C ASN A 83 12.75 12.19 30.06
N GLY A 84 13.28 11.06 30.54
CA GLY A 84 12.48 9.88 30.92
C GLY A 84 12.15 8.94 29.76
N SER A 85 12.78 9.12 28.59
CA SER A 85 12.75 8.20 27.44
C SER A 85 14.10 7.52 27.24
N LEU A 86 14.10 6.22 26.98
CA LEU A 86 15.29 5.44 26.63
C LEU A 86 15.49 5.52 25.12
N GLY A 87 16.61 6.07 24.67
CA GLY A 87 16.84 6.23 23.24
C GLY A 87 18.30 6.42 22.88
N SER A 88 18.60 6.37 21.59
CA SER A 88 19.95 6.65 21.11
C SER A 88 20.26 8.15 21.19
N LYS A 89 21.54 8.52 21.06
CA LYS A 89 21.91 9.93 20.87
C LYS A 89 21.23 10.39 19.57
N LYS A 90 20.68 11.61 19.53
CA LYS A 90 20.04 12.26 18.36
C LYS A 90 20.82 12.19 17.02
N ASP A 91 22.08 11.73 17.06
CA ASP A 91 23.01 11.54 15.94
C ASP A 91 23.56 10.09 15.86
N SER A 92 22.85 9.07 16.36
CA SER A 92 23.27 7.67 16.16
C SER A 92 23.30 7.37 14.67
N LEU A 93 24.34 6.67 14.21
CA LEU A 93 24.56 6.31 12.80
C LEU A 93 24.03 4.89 12.49
N GLU A 94 23.24 4.32 13.39
CA GLU A 94 22.81 2.92 13.35
C GLU A 94 21.37 2.81 13.89
N PRO A 95 20.61 1.82 13.37
CA PRO A 95 19.35 1.35 13.93
C PRO A 95 19.40 1.03 15.43
N VAL A 96 18.28 1.19 16.09
CA VAL A 96 18.05 0.99 17.51
C VAL A 96 17.03 -0.13 17.70
N VAL A 97 17.34 -1.05 18.59
CA VAL A 97 16.41 -2.08 19.03
C VAL A 97 16.19 -1.93 20.53
N ILE A 98 14.99 -1.53 20.94
CA ILE A 98 14.60 -1.33 22.33
C ILE A 98 13.40 -2.21 22.64
N ALA A 99 13.47 -2.92 23.77
CA ALA A 99 12.33 -3.59 24.38
C ALA A 99 12.24 -3.15 25.84
N LEU A 100 11.11 -2.58 26.23
CA LEU A 100 10.87 -2.16 27.61
C LEU A 100 10.57 -3.38 28.49
N ASP A 101 11.02 -3.29 29.73
CA ASP A 101 10.82 -4.33 30.74
C ASP A 101 9.89 -3.77 31.82
N PRO A 102 8.77 -4.46 32.12
CA PRO A 102 7.76 -3.99 33.08
C PRO A 102 8.29 -3.86 34.52
N THR A 103 9.46 -4.43 34.82
CA THR A 103 10.14 -4.31 36.12
C THR A 103 10.93 -3.01 36.28
N THR A 104 11.09 -2.23 35.20
CA THR A 104 11.78 -0.94 35.21
C THR A 104 10.79 0.21 35.45
N THR A 105 11.29 1.44 35.61
CA THR A 105 10.42 2.64 35.68
C THR A 105 10.29 3.37 34.35
N VAL A 106 10.98 2.88 33.31
CA VAL A 106 10.97 3.47 31.98
C VAL A 106 9.74 2.94 31.24
N VAL A 107 8.96 3.84 30.67
CA VAL A 107 7.78 3.55 29.84
C VAL A 107 7.85 4.28 28.49
N ASN A 108 8.94 5.02 28.23
CA ASN A 108 9.09 5.75 26.98
C ASN A 108 10.37 5.29 26.27
N ALA A 109 10.30 5.15 24.95
CA ALA A 109 11.44 4.88 24.11
C ALA A 109 11.46 5.84 22.90
N ASP A 110 12.64 6.33 22.57
CA ASP A 110 12.87 7.15 21.38
C ASP A 110 13.91 6.45 20.49
N GLY A 111 13.57 6.29 19.22
CA GLY A 111 14.45 5.81 18.15
C GLY A 111 15.43 6.87 17.65
N SER A 112 15.83 6.70 16.42
CA SER A 112 16.88 7.36 15.66
C SER A 112 16.36 7.77 14.28
N ASN A 113 17.22 8.18 13.36
CA ASN A 113 16.77 8.50 11.99
C ASN A 113 17.02 7.31 11.03
N PHE A 114 16.99 6.09 11.56
CA PHE A 114 17.15 4.83 10.83
C PHE A 114 16.05 3.86 11.25
N ASP A 115 15.80 2.86 10.41
CA ASP A 115 14.82 1.80 10.63
C ASP A 115 15.00 1.07 11.98
N ASP A 116 14.22 1.48 12.97
CA ASP A 116 14.31 1.03 14.35
C ASP A 116 13.27 -0.04 14.69
N ARG A 117 13.48 -0.72 15.81
CA ARG A 117 12.49 -1.61 16.40
C ARG A 117 12.30 -1.30 17.88
N LEU A 118 11.13 -0.76 18.22
CA LEU A 118 10.77 -0.39 19.58
C LEU A 118 9.60 -1.27 20.06
N SER A 119 9.70 -1.81 21.26
CA SER A 119 8.65 -2.62 21.87
C SER A 119 8.42 -2.20 23.31
N GLY A 120 7.16 -1.99 23.65
CA GLY A 120 6.67 -1.69 24.98
C GLY A 120 6.56 -2.89 25.90
N ASP A 121 5.78 -2.70 26.96
CA ASP A 121 5.37 -3.69 27.95
C ASP A 121 3.90 -3.48 28.33
N ASP A 122 3.38 -4.22 29.32
CA ASP A 122 1.95 -4.19 29.69
C ASP A 122 1.50 -2.89 30.42
N ARG A 123 2.22 -1.78 30.25
CA ARG A 123 1.91 -0.48 30.85
C ARG A 123 1.81 0.56 29.75
N ASP A 124 1.08 1.63 30.03
CA ASP A 124 1.01 2.81 29.18
C ASP A 124 2.40 3.33 28.79
N ASN A 125 2.76 3.17 27.51
CA ASN A 125 4.05 3.50 26.95
C ASN A 125 3.95 4.65 25.93
N ILE A 126 5.08 5.33 25.73
CA ILE A 126 5.20 6.27 24.62
C ILE A 126 6.43 5.93 23.79
N LEU A 127 6.21 5.43 22.57
CA LEU A 127 7.25 5.01 21.64
C LEU A 127 7.34 6.00 20.47
N ARG A 128 8.56 6.36 20.06
CA ARG A 128 8.79 7.29 18.92
C ARG A 128 9.87 6.74 18.01
N GLY A 129 9.55 6.42 16.76
CA GLY A 129 10.49 5.96 15.74
C GLY A 129 11.48 7.05 15.32
N MET A 130 10.94 8.22 14.95
CA MET A 130 11.63 9.46 14.53
C MET A 130 11.90 9.52 13.03
N GLY A 131 12.76 8.67 12.49
CA GLY A 131 12.94 8.65 11.05
C GLY A 131 13.46 7.31 10.58
N GLY A 132 13.18 6.96 9.33
CA GLY A 132 13.44 5.61 8.83
C GLY A 132 12.15 4.81 8.79
N ASP A 133 12.21 3.59 8.28
CA ASP A 133 11.03 2.71 8.22
C ASP A 133 10.98 1.88 9.52
N ASP A 134 10.27 2.36 10.53
CA ASP A 134 10.33 1.87 11.90
C ASP A 134 9.28 0.80 12.21
N VAL A 135 9.54 -0.04 13.22
CA VAL A 135 8.55 -0.98 13.77
C VAL A 135 8.34 -0.74 15.25
N LEU A 136 7.14 -0.29 15.62
CA LEU A 136 6.74 0.01 17.00
C LEU A 136 5.62 -0.93 17.46
N GLU A 137 5.75 -1.49 18.66
CA GLU A 137 4.78 -2.44 19.26
C GLU A 137 4.48 -2.01 20.70
N GLY A 138 3.25 -1.57 21.00
CA GLY A 138 2.81 -1.13 22.32
C GLY A 138 2.68 -2.28 23.32
N ARG A 139 1.96 -3.32 22.89
CA ARG A 139 1.60 -4.55 23.61
C ARG A 139 0.36 -4.41 24.47
N GLY A 140 0.49 -3.87 25.66
CA GLY A 140 -0.57 -3.91 26.65
C GLY A 140 -0.60 -2.60 27.39
N GLY A 141 -1.80 -2.10 27.71
CA GLY A 141 -1.91 -0.80 28.37
C GLY A 141 -2.37 0.26 27.39
N TRP A 142 -2.31 1.53 27.77
CA TRP A 142 -2.77 2.62 26.91
C TRP A 142 -1.58 3.34 26.32
N ASP A 143 -1.18 2.91 25.13
CA ASP A 143 0.05 3.30 24.50
C ASP A 143 -0.13 4.49 23.55
N THR A 144 0.95 5.22 23.33
CA THR A 144 1.01 6.24 22.29
C THR A 144 2.25 6.01 21.43
N LEU A 145 2.03 5.76 20.14
CA LEU A 145 3.07 5.38 19.20
C LEU A 145 3.18 6.46 18.11
N TYR A 146 4.41 6.89 17.81
CA TYR A 146 4.71 7.86 16.76
C TYR A 146 5.74 7.29 15.80
N GLY A 147 5.38 7.08 14.53
CA GLY A 147 6.31 6.70 13.48
C GLY A 147 7.26 7.85 13.12
N HIS A 148 6.65 9.00 12.81
CA HIS A 148 7.27 10.26 12.38
C HIS A 148 7.56 10.35 10.89
N THR A 149 8.71 9.92 10.37
CA THR A 149 9.01 10.03 8.93
C THR A 149 9.56 8.73 8.39
N GLY A 150 9.04 8.24 7.27
CA GLY A 150 9.37 6.93 6.74
C GLY A 150 8.11 6.09 6.65
N ASN A 151 8.23 4.86 6.14
CA ASN A 151 7.09 3.95 6.01
C ASN A 151 7.08 3.03 7.24
N ASP A 152 6.37 3.45 8.26
CA ASP A 152 6.39 2.85 9.57
C ASP A 152 5.35 1.73 9.71
N THR A 153 5.59 0.83 10.67
CA THR A 153 4.60 -0.16 11.12
C THR A 153 4.38 -0.04 12.61
N LEU A 154 3.18 0.39 13.00
CA LEU A 154 2.78 0.60 14.38
C LEU A 154 1.71 -0.42 14.78
N ARG A 155 1.86 -1.03 15.96
CA ARG A 155 0.88 -1.98 16.54
C ARG A 155 0.57 -1.58 17.98
N GLY A 156 -0.67 -1.26 18.28
CA GLY A 156 -1.15 -1.03 19.65
C GLY A 156 -1.20 -2.33 20.45
N GLU A 157 -1.85 -3.33 19.86
CA GLU A 157 -2.14 -4.67 20.38
C GLU A 157 -3.29 -4.69 21.39
N GLY A 158 -3.09 -4.34 22.66
CA GLY A 158 -4.13 -4.49 23.66
C GLY A 158 -4.26 -3.27 24.56
N GLY A 159 -5.45 -2.66 24.55
CA GLY A 159 -5.76 -1.49 25.34
C GLY A 159 -6.18 -0.33 24.45
N GLN A 160 -6.39 0.86 25.02
CA GLN A 160 -6.89 2.01 24.25
C GLN A 160 -5.70 2.85 23.80
N ASP A 161 -5.25 2.58 22.59
CA ASP A 161 -4.01 3.08 22.04
C ASP A 161 -4.24 4.29 21.12
N THR A 162 -3.20 5.10 20.98
CA THR A 162 -3.16 6.20 20.03
C THR A 162 -1.94 6.07 19.13
N LEU A 163 -2.18 5.81 17.85
CA LEU A 163 -1.15 5.62 16.84
C LEU A 163 -1.11 6.82 15.90
N HIS A 164 0.11 7.27 15.60
CA HIS A 164 0.40 8.33 14.63
C HIS A 164 1.47 7.84 13.66
N GLY A 165 1.10 7.64 12.39
CA GLY A 165 2.03 7.27 11.32
C GLY A 165 3.04 8.38 11.08
N GLY A 166 2.59 9.47 10.43
CA GLY A 166 3.40 10.65 10.18
C GLY A 166 3.58 10.90 8.70
N ASP A 167 4.79 11.19 8.25
CA ASP A 167 5.11 11.36 6.84
C ASP A 167 5.56 10.02 6.25
N GLY A 168 4.83 9.45 5.30
CA GLY A 168 5.20 8.20 4.61
C GLY A 168 3.98 7.30 4.40
N ASN A 169 4.19 6.12 3.83
CA ASN A 169 3.10 5.16 3.62
C ASN A 169 3.11 4.14 4.76
N ASP A 170 2.36 4.43 5.81
CA ASP A 170 2.41 3.74 7.08
C ASP A 170 1.42 2.58 7.17
N ARG A 171 1.67 1.66 8.11
CA ARG A 171 0.74 0.60 8.50
C ARG A 171 0.45 0.69 9.99
N LEU A 172 -0.79 0.99 10.32
CA LEU A 172 -1.26 1.12 11.70
C LEU A 172 -2.25 0.01 12.01
N TYR A 173 -2.02 -0.68 13.13
CA TYR A 173 -2.91 -1.72 13.66
C TYR A 173 -3.27 -1.36 15.10
N GLY A 174 -4.55 -1.11 15.38
CA GLY A 174 -5.06 -0.80 16.72
C GLY A 174 -4.91 -2.00 17.63
N GLY A 175 -5.68 -3.05 17.35
CA GLY A 175 -5.67 -4.29 18.09
C GLY A 175 -7.00 -4.52 18.80
N ASP A 176 -6.96 -5.02 20.03
CA ASP A 176 -8.13 -5.15 20.88
C ASP A 176 -8.40 -3.83 21.65
N ASP A 177 -9.68 -3.54 21.91
CA ASP A 177 -10.21 -2.33 22.59
C ASP A 177 -10.32 -1.12 21.65
N ASN A 178 -10.62 0.07 22.21
CA ASN A 178 -11.03 1.22 21.42
C ASN A 178 -9.83 2.14 21.12
N ASP A 179 -9.41 2.16 19.87
CA ASP A 179 -8.18 2.82 19.44
C ASP A 179 -8.40 4.09 18.64
N THR A 180 -7.35 4.91 18.55
CA THR A 180 -7.29 6.06 17.65
C THR A 180 -6.06 5.98 16.75
N LEU A 181 -6.30 5.83 15.45
CA LEU A 181 -5.26 5.73 14.43
C LEU A 181 -5.28 6.98 13.55
N ASN A 182 -4.11 7.58 13.32
CA ASN A 182 -3.96 8.74 12.45
C ASN A 182 -2.81 8.48 11.47
N GLY A 183 -3.12 8.38 10.17
CA GLY A 183 -2.14 8.19 9.10
C GLY A 183 -1.22 9.40 8.93
N HIS A 184 -1.83 10.59 8.86
CA HIS A 184 -1.21 11.89 8.55
C HIS A 184 -0.95 12.09 7.06
N THR A 185 0.26 11.91 6.55
CA THR A 185 0.53 12.18 5.13
C THR A 185 1.17 11.00 4.44
N GLY A 186 0.62 10.62 3.30
CA GLY A 186 1.06 9.47 2.52
C GLY A 186 -0.11 8.54 2.31
N ASN A 187 0.14 7.41 1.65
CA ASN A 187 -0.90 6.44 1.37
C ASN A 187 -0.83 5.34 2.44
N ASP A 188 -1.66 5.48 3.45
CA ASP A 188 -1.60 4.69 4.67
C ASP A 188 -2.57 3.50 4.63
N VAL A 189 -2.26 2.50 5.46
CA VAL A 189 -3.14 1.36 5.71
C VAL A 189 -3.46 1.32 7.20
N LEU A 190 -4.72 1.54 7.56
CA LEU A 190 -5.19 1.60 8.94
C LEU A 190 -6.16 0.44 9.21
N HIS A 191 -5.85 -0.36 10.22
CA HIS A 191 -6.68 -1.44 10.73
C HIS A 191 -7.05 -1.18 12.19
N GLY A 192 -8.33 -0.98 12.49
CA GLY A 192 -8.82 -0.87 13.88
C GLY A 192 -8.74 -2.20 14.63
N ASP A 193 -9.00 -3.29 13.91
CA ASP A 193 -9.06 -4.68 14.39
C ASP A 193 -10.29 -4.98 15.26
N GLY A 194 -10.27 -4.83 16.58
CA GLY A 194 -11.40 -5.23 17.43
C GLY A 194 -11.69 -4.19 18.48
N GLY A 195 -12.79 -3.44 18.36
CA GLY A 195 -12.89 -2.24 19.15
C GLY A 195 -14.13 -1.41 18.91
N ALA A 196 -13.98 -0.12 19.09
CA ALA A 196 -14.90 0.85 18.51
C ALA A 196 -14.01 2.07 18.25
N ASP A 197 -13.42 2.04 17.07
CA ASP A 197 -12.17 2.72 16.77
C ASP A 197 -12.41 4.01 16.00
N THR A 198 -11.40 4.87 16.02
CA THR A 198 -11.38 6.07 15.20
C THR A 198 -10.15 6.03 14.30
N LEU A 199 -10.39 5.88 13.00
CA LEU A 199 -9.37 5.84 11.96
C LEU A 199 -9.46 7.14 11.15
N ASN A 200 -8.38 7.91 11.13
CA ASN A 200 -8.23 9.11 10.30
C ASN A 200 -7.07 8.88 9.32
N GLY A 201 -7.34 8.82 8.02
CA GLY A 201 -6.29 8.74 6.99
C GLY A 201 -5.52 10.05 6.85
N ASP A 202 -6.24 11.17 6.99
CA ASP A 202 -5.76 12.55 6.83
C ASP A 202 -5.44 12.91 5.38
N GLY A 203 -4.26 12.61 4.84
CA GLY A 203 -3.87 13.10 3.51
C GLY A 203 -3.12 12.08 2.68
N GLY A 204 -3.64 11.76 1.51
CA GLY A 204 -3.12 10.72 0.62
C GLY A 204 -4.25 9.76 0.26
N ASN A 205 -3.92 8.65 -0.40
CA ASN A 205 -4.93 7.67 -0.78
C ASN A 205 -4.86 6.49 0.19
N ASP A 206 -5.75 6.49 1.17
CA ASP A 206 -5.68 5.60 2.31
C ASP A 206 -6.60 4.38 2.18
N VAL A 207 -6.23 3.29 2.87
CA VAL A 207 -7.06 2.09 3.02
C VAL A 207 -7.40 1.92 4.49
N LEU A 208 -8.70 2.01 4.82
CA LEU A 208 -9.20 1.95 6.19
C LEU A 208 -10.09 0.73 6.38
N ASN A 209 -9.71 -0.15 7.31
CA ASN A 209 -10.52 -1.28 7.77
C ASN A 209 -10.80 -1.09 9.28
N GLY A 210 -12.07 -0.89 9.63
CA GLY A 210 -12.48 -0.71 11.04
C GLY A 210 -12.33 -1.99 11.87
N GLY A 211 -12.54 -3.16 11.27
CA GLY A 211 -12.60 -4.41 12.02
C GLY A 211 -13.89 -4.56 12.85
N GLU A 212 -13.91 -5.42 13.86
CA GLU A 212 -15.11 -5.64 14.66
C GLU A 212 -15.47 -4.41 15.49
N GLY A 213 -16.73 -3.94 15.43
CA GLY A 213 -17.23 -2.92 16.35
C GLY A 213 -17.89 -1.73 15.69
N GLU A 214 -18.29 -0.71 16.47
CA GLU A 214 -18.92 0.48 15.86
C GLU A 214 -17.88 1.57 15.58
N ASP A 215 -17.27 1.56 14.39
CA ASP A 215 -16.11 2.39 14.09
C ASP A 215 -16.44 3.73 13.41
N ILE A 216 -15.45 4.62 13.43
CA ILE A 216 -15.43 5.86 12.68
C ILE A 216 -14.24 5.82 11.72
N LEU A 217 -14.53 5.82 10.43
CA LEU A 217 -13.55 5.89 9.35
C LEU A 217 -13.69 7.26 8.67
N ASP A 218 -12.63 8.05 8.70
CA ASP A 218 -12.50 9.32 7.99
C ASP A 218 -11.27 9.24 7.08
N GLY A 219 -11.47 9.14 5.76
CA GLY A 219 -10.37 9.04 4.80
C GLY A 219 -9.54 10.32 4.81
N GLY A 220 -10.16 11.42 4.41
CA GLY A 220 -9.55 12.75 4.53
C GLY A 220 -9.45 13.43 3.17
N ASP A 221 -8.25 13.92 2.84
CA ASP A 221 -7.91 14.48 1.54
C ASP A 221 -7.28 13.38 0.66
N GLY A 222 -7.95 12.96 -0.40
CA GLY A 222 -7.40 11.99 -1.36
C GLY A 222 -8.47 11.15 -2.02
N GLU A 223 -8.09 9.95 -2.48
CA GLU A 223 -9.03 8.91 -2.92
C GLU A 223 -8.94 7.72 -1.95
N ASP A 224 -9.86 7.68 -0.99
CA ASP A 224 -9.77 6.78 0.15
C ASP A 224 -10.69 5.57 0.00
N THR A 225 -10.26 4.44 0.52
CA THR A 225 -10.96 3.15 0.42
C THR A 225 -11.38 2.66 1.80
N ALA A 226 -12.68 2.42 1.98
CA ALA A 226 -13.17 1.63 3.10
C ALA A 226 -13.12 0.14 2.72
N ASP A 227 -12.32 -0.63 3.45
CA ASP A 227 -12.03 -2.03 3.17
C ASP A 227 -12.79 -2.97 4.11
N TYR A 228 -13.65 -3.81 3.54
CA TYR A 228 -14.42 -4.85 4.22
C TYR A 228 -14.10 -6.25 3.69
N ALA A 229 -12.96 -6.45 3.01
CA ALA A 229 -12.58 -7.72 2.38
C ALA A 229 -12.52 -8.91 3.35
N ASP A 230 -12.30 -8.67 4.63
CA ASP A 230 -12.26 -9.68 5.68
C ASP A 230 -13.66 -10.06 6.23
N ARG A 231 -14.71 -9.34 5.84
CA ARG A 231 -16.06 -9.62 6.31
C ARG A 231 -16.68 -10.82 5.61
N SER A 232 -17.26 -11.69 6.43
CA SER A 232 -17.97 -12.89 5.99
C SER A 232 -19.50 -12.74 5.92
N GLY A 233 -20.02 -11.61 6.42
CA GLY A 233 -21.44 -11.26 6.34
C GLY A 233 -21.67 -10.15 5.32
N PRO A 234 -22.90 -10.03 4.79
CA PRO A 234 -23.19 -9.07 3.73
C PRO A 234 -23.03 -7.63 4.22
N VAL A 235 -22.32 -6.83 3.46
CA VAL A 235 -22.01 -5.42 3.66
C VAL A 235 -22.97 -4.59 2.81
N SER A 236 -23.56 -3.55 3.41
CA SER A 236 -24.37 -2.59 2.68
C SER A 236 -23.95 -1.16 3.00
N ILE A 237 -23.44 -0.46 1.99
CA ILE A 237 -22.91 0.90 2.09
C ILE A 237 -23.51 1.75 0.98
N ILE A 238 -23.89 2.98 1.34
CA ILE A 238 -24.25 4.01 0.38
C ILE A 238 -23.43 5.25 0.71
N LEU A 239 -22.46 5.58 -0.14
CA LEU A 239 -21.65 6.79 -0.02
C LEU A 239 -22.52 8.04 -0.22
N ARG A 240 -22.19 9.08 0.54
CA ARG A 240 -22.93 10.35 0.56
C ARG A 240 -21.97 11.53 0.52
N ASP A 241 -22.17 12.40 -0.47
CA ASP A 241 -21.42 13.65 -0.57
C ASP A 241 -21.55 14.51 0.70
N GLY A 242 -20.41 14.84 1.32
CA GLY A 242 -20.30 15.80 2.42
C GLY A 242 -21.11 15.45 3.67
N ARG A 243 -21.47 14.17 3.87
CA ARG A 243 -22.20 13.68 5.04
C ARG A 243 -21.77 12.26 5.37
N ASP A 244 -21.86 11.94 6.65
CA ASP A 244 -21.65 10.59 7.17
C ASP A 244 -22.50 9.55 6.42
N SER A 245 -21.81 8.51 5.97
CA SER A 245 -22.39 7.26 5.49
C SER A 245 -22.43 6.25 6.63
N LYS A 246 -23.20 5.19 6.45
CA LYS A 246 -23.30 4.10 7.42
C LYS A 246 -23.01 2.80 6.69
N ALA A 247 -22.07 2.02 7.21
CA ALA A 247 -21.89 0.64 6.80
C ALA A 247 -22.78 -0.25 7.64
N LEU A 248 -23.47 -1.17 6.97
CA LEU A 248 -24.26 -2.19 7.62
C LEU A 248 -23.69 -3.57 7.31
N VAL A 249 -23.17 -4.28 8.30
CA VAL A 249 -22.76 -5.68 8.15
C VAL A 249 -23.85 -6.57 8.75
N SER A 250 -24.32 -7.54 7.97
CA SER A 250 -25.46 -8.41 8.36
C SER A 250 -26.71 -7.63 8.81
N GLY A 251 -26.92 -6.43 8.27
CA GLY A 251 -28.05 -5.56 8.58
C GLY A 251 -27.97 -4.83 9.93
N ARG A 252 -26.82 -4.84 10.59
CA ARG A 252 -26.52 -3.99 11.77
C ARG A 252 -25.63 -2.85 11.32
N ALA A 253 -25.93 -1.63 11.75
CA ALA A 253 -25.02 -0.51 11.52
C ALA A 253 -23.77 -0.79 12.37
N GLU A 254 -22.64 -0.91 11.69
CA GLU A 254 -21.33 -1.12 12.29
C GLU A 254 -20.63 0.24 12.25
N ASP A 255 -20.29 0.72 11.05
CA ASP A 255 -19.40 1.89 10.97
C ASP A 255 -20.04 3.18 10.48
N THR A 256 -19.33 4.27 10.76
CA THR A 256 -19.57 5.61 10.22
C THR A 256 -18.45 5.99 9.28
N LEU A 257 -18.78 6.25 8.01
CA LEU A 257 -17.78 6.57 6.98
C LEU A 257 -17.90 8.04 6.58
N ARG A 258 -16.77 8.73 6.48
CA ARG A 258 -16.64 10.11 6.00
C ARG A 258 -15.47 10.20 5.03
N ASN A 259 -15.59 11.06 4.02
CA ASN A 259 -14.53 11.31 3.04
C ASN A 259 -13.95 9.98 2.50
N ILE A 260 -14.85 9.12 2.01
CA ILE A 260 -14.52 7.84 1.39
C ILE A 260 -15.08 7.87 -0.02
N GLU A 261 -14.23 7.55 -0.99
CA GLU A 261 -14.53 7.50 -2.41
C GLU A 261 -14.72 6.06 -2.89
N ASN A 262 -14.03 5.10 -2.26
CA ASN A 262 -13.93 3.72 -2.74
C ASN A 262 -14.38 2.72 -1.68
N ILE A 263 -14.90 1.57 -2.13
CA ILE A 263 -15.33 0.49 -1.23
C ILE A 263 -14.86 -0.85 -1.77
N THR A 264 -14.27 -1.65 -0.88
CA THR A 264 -14.07 -3.08 -1.09
C THR A 264 -15.05 -3.84 -0.20
N GLY A 265 -15.89 -4.68 -0.81
CA GLY A 265 -16.80 -5.60 -0.15
C GLY A 265 -16.11 -6.87 0.35
N GLY A 266 -16.88 -7.72 1.02
CA GLY A 266 -16.44 -8.95 1.64
C GLY A 266 -16.70 -10.19 0.79
N SER A 267 -17.02 -11.30 1.45
CA SER A 267 -17.22 -12.62 0.82
C SER A 267 -18.68 -13.08 0.74
N ALA A 268 -19.62 -12.16 0.96
CA ALA A 268 -21.05 -12.41 0.92
C ALA A 268 -21.72 -11.42 -0.04
N GLY A 269 -22.98 -11.68 -0.40
CA GLY A 269 -23.71 -10.80 -1.32
C GLY A 269 -23.92 -9.39 -0.79
N ASP A 270 -23.10 -8.47 -1.28
CA ASP A 270 -22.94 -7.11 -0.83
C ASP A 270 -23.78 -6.12 -1.63
N HIS A 271 -24.05 -4.96 -1.04
CA HIS A 271 -24.84 -3.89 -1.63
C HIS A 271 -24.06 -2.58 -1.52
N LEU A 272 -23.24 -2.32 -2.53
CA LEU A 272 -22.32 -1.20 -2.57
C LEU A 272 -22.87 -0.13 -3.49
N THR A 273 -22.83 1.13 -3.04
CA THR A 273 -23.35 2.25 -3.81
C THR A 273 -22.45 3.46 -3.65
N GLY A 274 -21.87 3.89 -4.77
CA GLY A 274 -21.06 5.09 -4.93
C GLY A 274 -21.84 6.39 -4.71
N ASN A 275 -21.18 7.51 -4.97
CA ASN A 275 -21.69 8.85 -4.75
C ASN A 275 -21.95 9.62 -6.06
N LYS A 276 -21.36 10.78 -6.30
CA LYS A 276 -21.43 11.51 -7.58
C LYS A 276 -20.06 11.80 -8.19
N GLY A 277 -19.00 11.47 -7.46
CA GLY A 277 -17.64 11.47 -7.95
C GLY A 277 -17.31 10.07 -8.48
N ALA A 278 -16.15 9.95 -9.12
CA ALA A 278 -15.62 8.66 -9.53
C ALA A 278 -15.38 7.76 -8.31
N ASN A 279 -15.88 6.53 -8.36
CA ASN A 279 -15.72 5.54 -7.31
C ASN A 279 -15.12 4.24 -7.88
N ILE A 280 -14.31 3.57 -7.06
CA ILE A 280 -13.93 2.17 -7.26
C ILE A 280 -14.76 1.33 -6.30
N LEU A 281 -15.61 0.46 -6.84
CA LEU A 281 -16.42 -0.48 -6.05
C LEU A 281 -16.00 -1.91 -6.41
N LYS A 282 -15.55 -2.66 -5.42
CA LYS A 282 -15.22 -4.09 -5.53
C LYS A 282 -16.21 -4.90 -4.71
N GLY A 283 -16.94 -5.83 -5.30
CA GLY A 283 -17.92 -6.68 -4.62
C GLY A 283 -17.24 -7.76 -3.78
N GLY A 284 -16.36 -8.54 -4.40
CA GLY A 284 -15.59 -9.59 -3.74
C GLY A 284 -16.07 -10.98 -4.13
N ASP A 285 -16.33 -11.85 -3.15
CA ASP A 285 -17.05 -13.10 -3.42
C ASP A 285 -18.52 -12.90 -3.04
N GLY A 286 -19.44 -13.59 -3.73
CA GLY A 286 -20.87 -13.54 -3.44
C GLY A 286 -21.66 -12.93 -4.59
N ASP A 287 -22.99 -12.95 -4.47
CA ASP A 287 -23.86 -12.31 -5.46
C ASP A 287 -24.04 -10.84 -5.08
N ASP A 288 -23.27 -9.95 -5.70
CA ASP A 288 -23.13 -8.56 -5.29
C ASP A 288 -24.01 -7.60 -6.10
N ARG A 289 -24.28 -6.44 -5.52
CA ARG A 289 -24.96 -5.33 -6.19
C ARG A 289 -24.14 -4.06 -6.08
N LEU A 290 -23.60 -3.62 -7.21
CA LEU A 290 -22.73 -2.46 -7.33
C LEU A 290 -23.45 -1.35 -8.11
N LEU A 291 -23.54 -0.17 -7.52
CA LEU A 291 -24.18 1.01 -8.11
C LEU A 291 -23.23 2.21 -8.08
N GLY A 292 -22.61 2.57 -9.20
CA GLY A 292 -21.70 3.72 -9.28
C GLY A 292 -22.41 5.06 -9.00
N LYS A 293 -23.63 5.17 -9.57
CA LYS A 293 -24.51 6.34 -9.63
C LYS A 293 -24.03 7.39 -10.61
N GLY A 294 -22.94 8.09 -10.33
CA GLY A 294 -22.40 9.00 -11.33
C GLY A 294 -21.05 9.52 -10.93
N GLY A 295 -20.36 10.12 -11.89
CA GLY A 295 -18.90 10.04 -11.88
C GLY A 295 -18.47 8.98 -12.89
N ASP A 296 -17.18 8.87 -13.16
CA ASP A 296 -16.65 7.83 -14.05
C ASP A 296 -16.17 6.68 -13.16
N ASP A 297 -16.99 5.64 -13.01
CA ASP A 297 -16.79 4.61 -11.99
C ASP A 297 -16.02 3.38 -12.51
N ILE A 298 -15.28 2.70 -11.63
CA ILE A 298 -14.68 1.38 -11.88
C ILE A 298 -15.40 0.36 -10.99
N LEU A 299 -15.95 -0.68 -11.60
CA LEU A 299 -16.84 -1.64 -10.95
C LEU A 299 -16.34 -3.06 -11.19
N GLU A 300 -15.95 -3.72 -10.11
CA GLU A 300 -15.47 -5.10 -10.11
C GLU A 300 -16.45 -5.94 -9.27
N GLY A 301 -17.29 -6.74 -9.92
CA GLY A 301 -18.24 -7.61 -9.21
C GLY A 301 -17.50 -8.67 -8.38
N GLY A 302 -16.66 -9.45 -9.05
CA GLY A 302 -15.90 -10.53 -8.45
C GLY A 302 -16.62 -11.87 -8.66
N TYR A 303 -16.43 -12.83 -7.77
CA TYR A 303 -17.01 -14.16 -7.95
C TYR A 303 -18.47 -14.20 -7.51
N GLY A 304 -19.38 -14.48 -8.43
CA GLY A 304 -20.78 -14.73 -8.10
C GLY A 304 -21.67 -14.25 -9.22
N LYS A 305 -22.96 -14.05 -8.92
CA LYS A 305 -23.92 -13.47 -9.86
C LYS A 305 -24.19 -12.02 -9.52
N ASP A 306 -23.50 -11.13 -10.21
CA ASP A 306 -23.50 -9.73 -9.84
C ASP A 306 -24.49 -8.88 -10.62
N VAL A 307 -24.94 -7.81 -9.98
CA VAL A 307 -25.79 -6.78 -10.57
C VAL A 307 -25.05 -5.45 -10.53
N ILE A 308 -24.50 -5.08 -11.68
CA ILE A 308 -23.66 -3.89 -11.84
C ILE A 308 -24.41 -2.83 -12.65
N ASP A 309 -24.47 -1.61 -12.12
CA ASP A 309 -25.02 -0.43 -12.79
C ASP A 309 -24.09 0.76 -12.57
N GLY A 310 -23.41 1.21 -13.63
CA GLY A 310 -22.50 2.36 -13.57
C GLY A 310 -23.25 3.63 -13.24
N GLY A 311 -24.10 4.08 -14.15
CA GLY A 311 -25.04 5.16 -13.90
C GLY A 311 -24.84 6.30 -14.87
N ASP A 312 -24.60 7.50 -14.34
CA ASP A 312 -24.31 8.71 -15.10
C ASP A 312 -22.79 8.93 -15.16
N GLY A 313 -22.15 8.58 -16.27
CA GLY A 313 -20.70 8.69 -16.35
C GLY A 313 -20.15 8.07 -17.61
N ILE A 314 -18.84 7.88 -17.62
CA ILE A 314 -18.16 6.89 -18.46
C ILE A 314 -17.69 5.79 -17.51
N ASP A 315 -18.49 4.74 -17.39
CA ASP A 315 -18.27 3.70 -16.40
C ASP A 315 -17.55 2.49 -16.98
N THR A 316 -16.68 1.89 -16.18
CA THR A 316 -15.85 0.74 -16.56
C THR A 316 -16.20 -0.46 -15.70
N VAL A 317 -16.49 -1.59 -16.34
CA VAL A 317 -16.54 -2.88 -15.65
C VAL A 317 -15.18 -3.57 -15.78
N ASP A 318 -14.69 -4.11 -14.66
CA ASP A 318 -13.38 -4.73 -14.56
C ASP A 318 -13.50 -6.24 -14.27
N TYR A 319 -13.10 -7.05 -15.25
CA TYR A 319 -13.00 -8.51 -15.16
C TYR A 319 -11.56 -9.01 -15.22
N SER A 320 -10.56 -8.16 -14.97
CA SER A 320 -9.14 -8.53 -15.04
C SER A 320 -8.72 -9.64 -14.07
N TRP A 321 -9.55 -9.97 -13.07
CA TRP A 321 -9.37 -11.10 -12.17
C TRP A 321 -9.89 -12.43 -12.74
N CYS A 322 -10.71 -12.41 -13.78
CA CYS A 322 -11.50 -13.55 -14.24
C CYS A 322 -10.65 -14.53 -15.07
N PRO A 323 -10.52 -15.81 -14.64
CA PRO A 323 -9.78 -16.82 -15.40
C PRO A 323 -10.59 -17.50 -16.51
N GLY A 324 -11.91 -17.29 -16.54
CA GLY A 324 -12.80 -17.86 -17.55
C GLY A 324 -12.88 -16.99 -18.80
N SER A 325 -13.42 -17.56 -19.88
CA SER A 325 -13.75 -16.80 -21.09
C SER A 325 -15.02 -15.98 -20.91
N LEU A 326 -14.99 -14.72 -21.35
CA LEU A 326 -16.09 -13.77 -21.23
C LEU A 326 -16.85 -13.61 -22.55
N GLU A 327 -18.18 -13.53 -22.51
CA GLU A 327 -18.99 -13.00 -23.61
C GLU A 327 -19.82 -11.82 -23.10
N ILE A 328 -19.46 -10.61 -23.53
CA ILE A 328 -20.07 -9.35 -23.09
C ILE A 328 -20.53 -8.55 -24.30
N THR A 329 -21.78 -8.08 -24.27
CA THR A 329 -22.30 -7.09 -25.24
C THR A 329 -22.98 -5.96 -24.48
N LEU A 330 -22.41 -4.77 -24.54
CA LEU A 330 -22.98 -3.59 -23.88
C LEU A 330 -24.34 -3.21 -24.48
N ALA A 331 -25.23 -2.70 -23.63
CA ALA A 331 -26.60 -2.37 -24.03
C ALA A 331 -27.08 -1.01 -23.51
N GLY A 332 -26.14 -0.13 -23.15
CA GLY A 332 -26.41 1.17 -22.53
C GLY A 332 -27.33 1.02 -21.31
N ALA A 333 -28.47 1.73 -21.32
CA ALA A 333 -29.44 1.71 -20.23
C ALA A 333 -30.33 0.45 -20.16
N LYS A 334 -30.13 -0.54 -21.02
CA LYS A 334 -30.79 -1.85 -20.88
C LYS A 334 -29.85 -2.79 -20.14
N THR A 335 -30.44 -3.78 -19.46
CA THR A 335 -29.66 -4.86 -18.86
C THR A 335 -29.05 -5.72 -19.96
N ALA A 336 -27.72 -5.81 -19.95
CA ALA A 336 -26.93 -6.83 -20.64
C ALA A 336 -26.64 -7.98 -19.68
N THR A 337 -26.41 -9.17 -20.23
CA THR A 337 -25.98 -10.36 -19.49
C THR A 337 -24.53 -10.64 -19.85
N VAL A 338 -23.72 -10.99 -18.85
CA VAL A 338 -22.35 -11.47 -19.02
C VAL A 338 -22.35 -12.97 -18.91
N LEU A 339 -21.68 -13.64 -19.85
CA LEU A 339 -21.45 -15.06 -19.77
C LEU A 339 -19.99 -15.31 -19.41
N VAL A 340 -19.77 -16.21 -18.44
CA VAL A 340 -18.44 -16.72 -18.09
C VAL A 340 -18.43 -18.20 -18.45
N ASP A 341 -17.51 -18.61 -19.33
CA ASP A 341 -17.45 -19.97 -19.90
C ASP A 341 -18.79 -20.48 -20.48
N GLY A 342 -19.60 -19.54 -20.99
CA GLY A 342 -20.90 -19.81 -21.62
C GLY A 342 -22.09 -19.93 -20.66
N GLU A 343 -21.92 -19.67 -19.36
CA GLU A 343 -23.01 -19.62 -18.38
C GLU A 343 -23.28 -18.17 -17.95
N GLU A 344 -24.55 -17.80 -17.76
CA GLU A 344 -24.91 -16.44 -17.31
C GLU A 344 -24.47 -16.23 -15.85
N GLU A 345 -23.55 -15.29 -15.62
CA GLU A 345 -23.11 -14.91 -14.26
C GLU A 345 -23.62 -13.52 -13.89
N ASP A 346 -23.25 -12.47 -14.64
CA ASP A 346 -23.56 -11.10 -14.23
C ASP A 346 -24.56 -10.38 -15.11
N THR A 347 -25.03 -9.26 -14.60
CA THR A 347 -25.83 -8.29 -15.33
C THR A 347 -25.24 -6.90 -15.28
N LEU A 348 -25.14 -6.26 -16.44
CA LEU A 348 -24.57 -4.92 -16.59
C LEU A 348 -25.62 -3.94 -17.10
N ARG A 349 -25.55 -2.69 -16.67
CA ARG A 349 -26.28 -1.56 -17.26
C ARG A 349 -25.45 -0.29 -17.10
N ASN A 350 -25.59 0.64 -18.05
CA ASN A 350 -24.90 1.93 -18.03
C ASN A 350 -23.39 1.74 -17.83
N ILE A 351 -22.80 0.92 -18.70
CA ILE A 351 -21.36 0.68 -18.74
C ILE A 351 -20.92 1.10 -20.15
N GLU A 352 -19.81 1.82 -20.24
CA GLU A 352 -19.23 2.29 -21.48
C GLU A 352 -17.93 1.55 -21.81
N ASN A 353 -17.22 1.04 -20.80
CA ASN A 353 -15.91 0.42 -20.99
C ASN A 353 -15.85 -0.98 -20.37
N ILE A 354 -15.03 -1.83 -20.96
CA ILE A 354 -14.79 -3.19 -20.49
C ILE A 354 -13.28 -3.43 -20.39
N ILE A 355 -12.87 -3.99 -19.26
CA ILE A 355 -11.58 -4.68 -19.09
C ILE A 355 -11.90 -6.17 -18.97
N GLY A 356 -11.45 -6.96 -19.93
CA GLY A 356 -11.61 -8.42 -19.94
C GLY A 356 -10.59 -9.13 -19.05
N GLY A 357 -10.60 -10.45 -19.11
CA GLY A 357 -9.91 -11.35 -18.17
C GLY A 357 -8.69 -12.04 -18.77
N PHE A 358 -8.51 -13.31 -18.39
CA PHE A 358 -7.41 -14.16 -18.87
C PHE A 358 -7.83 -15.17 -19.96
N GLY A 359 -9.12 -15.22 -20.30
CA GLY A 359 -9.70 -16.16 -21.25
C GLY A 359 -9.68 -15.63 -22.68
N ASP A 360 -10.05 -16.48 -23.64
CA ASP A 360 -10.32 -15.99 -25.01
C ASP A 360 -11.69 -15.27 -25.01
N ASP A 361 -11.68 -13.94 -24.87
CA ASP A 361 -12.87 -13.16 -24.59
C ASP A 361 -13.59 -12.67 -25.87
N ILE A 362 -14.91 -12.47 -25.79
CA ILE A 362 -15.73 -11.85 -26.83
C ILE A 362 -16.37 -10.58 -26.24
N LEU A 363 -15.78 -9.43 -26.56
CA LEU A 363 -16.19 -8.14 -26.01
C LEU A 363 -16.80 -7.26 -27.11
N THR A 364 -18.04 -6.81 -26.90
CA THR A 364 -18.77 -5.95 -27.83
C THR A 364 -19.26 -4.68 -27.13
N GLY A 365 -18.84 -3.53 -27.63
CA GLY A 365 -19.31 -2.20 -27.21
C GLY A 365 -20.75 -1.91 -27.66
N ASP A 366 -21.19 -0.65 -27.49
CA ASP A 366 -22.50 -0.18 -27.90
C ASP A 366 -22.41 0.91 -29.00
N ASP A 367 -23.40 1.80 -29.10
CA ASP A 367 -23.41 2.89 -30.10
C ASP A 367 -22.67 4.16 -29.58
N LYS A 368 -21.96 4.07 -28.46
CA LYS A 368 -21.16 5.16 -27.88
C LYS A 368 -19.67 4.93 -28.12
N ALA A 369 -18.83 5.91 -27.75
CA ALA A 369 -17.39 5.71 -27.71
C ALA A 369 -17.04 4.80 -26.52
N ASN A 370 -16.58 3.59 -26.80
CA ASN A 370 -16.21 2.59 -25.80
C ASN A 370 -14.68 2.45 -25.69
N VAL A 371 -14.21 2.07 -24.50
CA VAL A 371 -12.84 1.60 -24.28
C VAL A 371 -12.87 0.11 -23.96
N LEU A 372 -12.22 -0.69 -24.80
CA LEU A 372 -12.18 -2.15 -24.67
C LEU A 372 -10.72 -2.61 -24.48
N THR A 373 -10.47 -3.34 -23.40
CA THR A 373 -9.22 -4.06 -23.17
C THR A 373 -9.54 -5.56 -23.15
N GLY A 374 -8.96 -6.33 -24.07
CA GLY A 374 -9.18 -7.78 -24.14
C GLY A 374 -8.63 -8.50 -22.91
N GLY A 375 -7.31 -8.43 -22.71
CA GLY A 375 -6.65 -9.04 -21.56
C GLY A 375 -5.63 -10.07 -22.02
N GLU A 376 -5.39 -11.10 -21.23
CA GLU A 376 -4.67 -12.27 -21.73
C GLU A 376 -5.64 -13.16 -22.50
N GLY A 377 -5.18 -13.85 -23.54
CA GLY A 377 -6.05 -14.70 -24.36
C GLY A 377 -6.15 -14.19 -25.79
N ASN A 378 -6.77 -14.96 -26.67
CA ASN A 378 -7.01 -14.54 -28.05
C ASN A 378 -8.41 -13.94 -28.15
N ASP A 379 -8.47 -12.62 -28.04
CA ASP A 379 -9.74 -11.93 -27.84
C ASP A 379 -10.39 -11.54 -29.17
N THR A 380 -11.72 -11.50 -29.15
CA THR A 380 -12.54 -10.96 -30.25
C THR A 380 -13.24 -9.69 -29.77
N LEU A 381 -12.81 -8.56 -30.30
CA LEU A 381 -13.31 -7.24 -29.92
C LEU A 381 -14.16 -6.63 -31.03
N THR A 382 -15.25 -5.98 -30.65
CA THR A 382 -16.14 -5.23 -31.56
C THR A 382 -16.48 -3.90 -30.89
N GLY A 383 -16.10 -2.78 -31.50
CA GLY A 383 -16.35 -1.45 -30.93
C GLY A 383 -17.83 -1.09 -30.94
N GLY A 384 -18.53 -1.46 -32.02
CA GLY A 384 -19.90 -1.07 -32.26
C GLY A 384 -19.95 0.19 -33.12
N GLY A 385 -20.75 1.17 -32.70
CA GLY A 385 -20.77 2.47 -33.35
C GLY A 385 -20.14 3.48 -32.41
N GLY A 386 -19.23 4.32 -32.86
CA GLY A 386 -18.56 5.20 -31.92
C GLY A 386 -17.25 5.70 -32.48
N ALA A 387 -16.45 6.29 -31.59
CA ALA A 387 -15.03 6.48 -31.82
C ALA A 387 -14.33 5.70 -30.72
N ASP A 388 -14.04 4.44 -30.99
CA ASP A 388 -13.73 3.46 -29.96
C ASP A 388 -12.23 3.35 -29.73
N ARG A 389 -11.83 2.92 -28.53
CA ARG A 389 -10.43 2.71 -28.18
C ARG A 389 -10.21 1.26 -27.78
N PHE A 390 -9.39 0.56 -28.55
CA PHE A 390 -8.93 -0.79 -28.24
C PHE A 390 -7.57 -0.70 -27.56
N VAL A 391 -7.51 -1.01 -26.27
CA VAL A 391 -6.34 -0.78 -25.41
C VAL A 391 -5.60 -2.09 -25.16
N TYR A 392 -4.28 -2.05 -25.32
CA TYR A 392 -3.37 -3.14 -25.06
C TYR A 392 -2.40 -2.73 -23.94
N THR A 393 -2.59 -3.31 -22.75
CA THR A 393 -1.79 -3.06 -21.53
C THR A 393 -0.62 -4.03 -21.46
N LEU A 394 0.26 -3.91 -20.44
CA LEU A 394 1.41 -4.82 -20.23
C LEU A 394 1.05 -6.30 -20.15
N ASP A 395 -0.19 -6.59 -19.75
CA ASP A 395 -0.70 -7.94 -19.60
C ASP A 395 -1.55 -8.39 -20.80
N SER A 396 -1.76 -7.54 -21.81
CA SER A 396 -2.45 -7.94 -23.04
C SER A 396 -1.58 -8.85 -23.92
N PHE A 397 -1.93 -10.13 -24.03
CA PHE A 397 -1.18 -11.11 -24.82
C PHE A 397 -2.12 -12.04 -25.58
N GLY A 398 -1.78 -12.35 -26.83
CA GLY A 398 -2.55 -13.25 -27.68
C GLY A 398 -2.67 -12.73 -29.10
N ASP A 399 -3.34 -13.53 -29.94
CA ASP A 399 -3.65 -13.20 -31.33
C ASP A 399 -5.10 -12.66 -31.42
N ASP A 400 -5.24 -11.37 -31.15
CA ASP A 400 -6.55 -10.73 -31.07
C ASP A 400 -7.16 -10.41 -32.43
N VAL A 401 -8.48 -10.25 -32.45
CA VAL A 401 -9.26 -9.90 -33.62
C VAL A 401 -10.20 -8.74 -33.30
N ILE A 402 -10.06 -7.63 -34.03
CA ILE A 402 -11.04 -6.54 -34.03
C ILE A 402 -11.95 -6.67 -35.26
N LEU A 403 -13.26 -6.79 -35.07
CA LEU A 403 -14.21 -7.14 -36.11
C LEU A 403 -14.69 -5.97 -36.98
N ASP A 404 -14.71 -4.75 -36.46
CA ASP A 404 -15.39 -3.61 -37.07
C ASP A 404 -14.61 -2.28 -37.05
N PHE A 405 -13.29 -2.35 -36.85
CA PHE A 405 -12.42 -1.18 -36.74
C PHE A 405 -12.63 -0.14 -37.86
N ASP A 406 -13.02 1.08 -37.49
CA ASP A 406 -13.23 2.22 -38.38
C ASP A 406 -12.38 3.44 -37.97
N ALA A 407 -11.14 3.48 -38.47
CA ALA A 407 -10.25 4.63 -38.27
C ALA A 407 -10.85 5.98 -38.73
N ALA A 408 -11.72 5.96 -39.74
CA ALA A 408 -12.37 7.16 -40.26
C ALA A 408 -13.56 7.59 -39.39
N GLY A 409 -14.23 6.64 -38.76
CA GLY A 409 -15.25 6.81 -37.72
C GLY A 409 -14.67 7.40 -36.43
N GLY A 410 -13.41 7.08 -36.13
CA GLY A 410 -12.69 7.66 -35.00
C GLY A 410 -11.92 6.63 -34.18
N ASP A 411 -12.01 5.35 -34.52
CA ASP A 411 -11.44 4.27 -33.73
C ASP A 411 -9.92 4.35 -33.65
N ARG A 412 -9.38 3.97 -32.50
CA ARG A 412 -7.94 3.97 -32.23
C ARG A 412 -7.51 2.69 -31.54
N ILE A 413 -6.32 2.23 -31.90
CA ILE A 413 -5.62 1.16 -31.19
C ILE A 413 -4.56 1.82 -30.32
N ASP A 414 -4.58 1.51 -29.03
CA ASP A 414 -3.67 2.06 -28.05
C ASP A 414 -2.68 1.02 -27.56
N LEU A 415 -1.41 1.26 -27.86
CA LEU A 415 -0.26 0.44 -27.48
C LEU A 415 0.67 1.21 -26.51
N GLY A 416 0.26 2.39 -26.03
CA GLY A 416 1.12 3.31 -25.27
C GLY A 416 1.61 2.73 -23.93
N MET A 417 0.84 1.80 -23.34
CA MET A 417 1.18 1.16 -22.06
C MET A 417 2.20 0.02 -22.18
N LYS A 418 2.48 -0.51 -23.38
CA LYS A 418 3.43 -1.63 -23.60
C LYS A 418 4.92 -1.22 -23.56
N THR A 419 5.26 0.01 -23.20
CA THR A 419 6.63 0.55 -23.37
C THR A 419 7.51 0.44 -22.11
N THR A 420 8.04 -0.75 -21.79
CA THR A 420 9.03 -0.91 -20.71
C THR A 420 10.48 -0.81 -21.20
N LYS A 421 10.97 0.40 -21.58
CA LYS A 421 12.44 0.71 -21.65
C LYS A 421 12.85 2.13 -22.08
N GLY A 422 12.01 3.16 -21.93
CA GLY A 422 12.40 4.53 -22.32
C GLY A 422 12.64 4.73 -23.84
N THR A 423 12.25 3.74 -24.64
CA THR A 423 12.13 3.81 -26.10
C THR A 423 10.67 3.53 -26.44
N GLY A 424 9.92 4.55 -26.86
CA GLY A 424 8.54 4.37 -27.33
C GLY A 424 8.50 3.56 -28.63
N LEU A 425 7.37 2.92 -28.90
CA LEU A 425 7.16 2.18 -30.13
C LEU A 425 7.15 3.13 -31.33
N THR A 426 7.72 2.70 -32.44
CA THR A 426 7.75 3.50 -33.68
C THR A 426 7.03 2.80 -34.82
N TRP A 427 6.22 3.54 -35.56
CA TRP A 427 5.61 3.01 -36.78
C TRP A 427 6.68 2.74 -37.85
N ASN A 428 6.68 1.54 -38.43
CA ASN A 428 7.58 1.14 -39.49
C ASN A 428 6.83 0.52 -40.68
N GLU A 429 6.79 1.27 -41.80
CA GLU A 429 6.22 0.78 -43.06
C GLU A 429 7.08 -0.32 -43.72
N GLY A 430 8.32 -0.50 -43.27
CA GLY A 430 9.28 -1.45 -43.85
C GLY A 430 9.15 -2.91 -43.38
N GLY A 431 8.24 -3.20 -42.43
CA GLY A 431 8.06 -4.53 -41.84
C GLY A 431 8.72 -4.68 -40.46
N PRO A 432 9.05 -5.91 -40.03
CA PRO A 432 9.56 -6.19 -38.68
C PRO A 432 10.82 -5.39 -38.33
N GLN A 433 10.81 -4.73 -37.17
CA GLN A 433 11.94 -3.99 -36.61
C GLN A 433 11.83 -3.93 -35.08
N ALA A 434 13.00 -3.91 -34.42
CA ALA A 434 13.12 -3.74 -32.98
C ALA A 434 12.34 -2.51 -32.49
N TRP A 435 11.48 -2.70 -31.49
CA TRP A 435 10.68 -1.63 -30.86
C TRP A 435 9.79 -0.88 -31.86
N ALA A 436 9.22 -1.61 -32.83
CA ALA A 436 8.40 -1.04 -33.88
C ALA A 436 7.03 -1.70 -33.98
N VAL A 437 6.11 -0.95 -34.57
CA VAL A 437 4.79 -1.41 -34.99
C VAL A 437 4.75 -1.38 -36.51
N TRP A 438 4.33 -2.47 -37.13
CA TRP A 438 4.18 -2.57 -38.58
C TRP A 438 2.90 -3.31 -38.94
N MET A 439 2.53 -3.27 -40.21
CA MET A 439 1.34 -3.96 -40.70
C MET A 439 1.65 -4.88 -41.87
N GLU A 440 0.85 -5.94 -42.00
CA GLU A 440 0.80 -6.78 -43.19
C GLU A 440 -0.64 -6.88 -43.70
N LYS A 441 -0.82 -6.99 -45.02
CA LYS A 441 -2.13 -7.23 -45.61
C LYS A 441 -2.40 -8.73 -45.60
N GLY A 442 -3.42 -9.14 -44.88
CA GLY A 442 -3.95 -10.50 -44.87
C GLY A 442 -5.09 -10.68 -45.89
N ASP A 443 -5.60 -11.91 -45.98
CA ASP A 443 -6.71 -12.25 -46.88
C ASP A 443 -8.05 -11.67 -46.39
N ASP A 444 -8.23 -11.54 -45.06
CA ASP A 444 -9.47 -11.09 -44.41
C ASP A 444 -9.36 -9.69 -43.75
N GLY A 445 -8.25 -8.98 -43.95
CA GLY A 445 -8.02 -7.66 -43.35
C GLY A 445 -6.55 -7.25 -43.25
N VAL A 446 -6.26 -6.32 -42.35
CA VAL A 446 -4.89 -5.91 -41.99
C VAL A 446 -4.50 -6.60 -40.69
N VAL A 447 -3.28 -7.11 -40.60
CA VAL A 447 -2.71 -7.57 -39.32
C VAL A 447 -1.68 -6.55 -38.86
N LEU A 448 -1.86 -6.04 -37.66
CA LEU A 448 -0.94 -5.17 -36.96
C LEU A 448 -0.02 -6.03 -36.09
N TYR A 449 1.28 -5.76 -36.13
CA TYR A 449 2.27 -6.44 -35.32
C TYR A 449 3.06 -5.43 -34.50
N ALA A 450 3.48 -5.82 -33.30
CA ALA A 450 4.39 -5.05 -32.47
C ALA A 450 5.52 -5.92 -31.91
N ASP A 451 6.72 -5.36 -31.85
CA ASP A 451 7.89 -5.89 -31.14
C ASP A 451 8.13 -5.04 -29.88
N LEU A 452 8.08 -5.68 -28.73
CA LEU A 452 8.12 -5.12 -27.38
C LEU A 452 9.38 -5.51 -26.60
N ASP A 453 10.20 -6.43 -27.07
CA ASP A 453 11.42 -6.87 -26.39
C ASP A 453 12.71 -6.44 -27.12
N GLY A 454 12.57 -5.92 -28.34
CA GLY A 454 13.65 -5.46 -29.20
C GLY A 454 14.31 -6.58 -30.00
N ASN A 455 13.71 -7.77 -30.03
CA ASN A 455 14.11 -8.88 -30.86
C ASN A 455 13.27 -8.90 -32.16
N PRO A 456 13.81 -8.37 -33.28
CA PRO A 456 13.06 -8.22 -34.53
C PRO A 456 12.74 -9.56 -35.23
N ALA A 457 13.09 -10.69 -34.62
CA ALA A 457 12.82 -12.02 -35.11
C ALA A 457 11.51 -12.62 -34.56
N THR A 458 10.89 -11.97 -33.58
CA THR A 458 9.63 -12.39 -32.95
C THR A 458 8.70 -11.19 -32.84
N GLU A 459 7.47 -11.34 -33.31
CA GLU A 459 6.36 -10.49 -32.88
C GLU A 459 5.94 -10.87 -31.45
N ASP A 460 5.61 -9.87 -30.64
CA ASP A 460 5.11 -10.06 -29.27
C ASP A 460 3.59 -9.87 -29.21
N ILE A 461 3.03 -9.12 -30.16
CA ILE A 461 1.60 -8.90 -30.33
C ILE A 461 1.24 -9.07 -31.80
N SER A 462 0.12 -9.73 -32.07
CA SER A 462 -0.55 -9.70 -33.36
C SER A 462 -2.03 -9.33 -33.18
N ILE A 463 -2.52 -8.37 -33.98
CA ILE A 463 -3.91 -7.89 -33.93
C ILE A 463 -4.47 -7.90 -35.35
N THR A 464 -5.49 -8.72 -35.57
CA THR A 464 -6.18 -8.82 -36.86
C THR A 464 -7.34 -7.84 -36.92
N LEU A 465 -7.26 -6.85 -37.81
CA LEU A 465 -8.34 -5.91 -38.11
C LEU A 465 -9.14 -6.40 -39.32
N ARG A 466 -10.27 -7.05 -39.07
CA ARG A 466 -11.09 -7.62 -40.15
C ARG A 466 -11.74 -6.55 -41.01
N GLY A 467 -11.76 -6.76 -42.31
CA GLY A 467 -12.39 -5.85 -43.27
C GLY A 467 -11.67 -4.51 -43.49
N VAL A 468 -10.63 -4.21 -42.71
CA VAL A 468 -9.76 -3.04 -42.90
C VAL A 468 -8.84 -3.30 -44.09
N THR A 469 -8.79 -2.35 -45.03
CA THR A 469 -7.96 -2.47 -46.25
C THR A 469 -6.66 -1.67 -46.20
N ASP A 470 -6.63 -0.63 -45.37
CA ASP A 470 -5.49 0.25 -45.18
C ASP A 470 -5.53 0.85 -43.77
N LEU A 471 -4.37 0.96 -43.15
CA LEU A 471 -4.15 1.50 -41.82
C LEU A 471 -2.92 2.42 -41.89
N ASP A 472 -2.96 3.55 -41.19
CA ASP A 472 -1.79 4.42 -41.04
C ASP A 472 -1.55 4.76 -39.55
N GLN A 473 -0.39 5.36 -39.27
CA GLN A 473 0.02 5.68 -37.90
C GLN A 473 -1.00 6.53 -37.13
N SER A 474 -1.84 7.32 -37.78
CA SER A 474 -2.82 8.18 -37.11
C SER A 474 -3.96 7.41 -36.43
N ALA A 475 -4.12 6.13 -36.77
CA ALA A 475 -5.03 5.19 -36.13
C ALA A 475 -4.46 4.58 -34.83
N LEU A 476 -3.19 4.86 -34.53
CA LEU A 476 -2.47 4.28 -33.39
C LEU A 476 -2.12 5.34 -32.36
N ILE A 477 -2.04 4.90 -31.10
CA ILE A 477 -1.46 5.64 -29.98
C ILE A 477 -0.25 4.83 -29.51
N LEU A 478 0.95 5.41 -29.64
CA LEU A 478 2.26 4.74 -29.47
C LEU A 478 3.12 5.42 -28.41
#